data_AF-A0A6B9YT63-F1
#
_entry.id   AF-A0A6B9YT63-F1
#
_cell.length_a   1.000
_cell.length_b   1.000
_cell.length_c   1.000
_cell.angle_alpha   90.00
_cell.angle_beta   90.00
_cell.angle_gamma   90.00
#
_symmetry.space_group_name_H-M   'P 1'
#
loop_
_entity.id
_entity.type
_entity.pdbx_description
1 polymer ?
#
loop_
_entity_poly.entity_id
_entity_poly.type
_entity_poly.pdbx_seq_one_letter_code
_entity_poly.pdbx_strand_id
1 'polypeptide(L)' 'MVDIDLIVKQLRENGHEVEDVHMVPPNAGEYNLIVDGEGVNLDEARIILEHDAAKT' A
#
# COMPACT_ATOMS: atom_id res chain seq x y z
N MET A 1 -10.99 9.55 -5.65
CA MET A 1 -9.93 9.00 -6.52
C MET A 1 -8.75 8.79 -5.59
N VAL A 2 -8.42 7.54 -5.28
CA VAL A 2 -7.28 7.24 -4.42
C VAL A 2 -6.03 7.41 -5.25
N ASP A 3 -5.14 8.32 -4.84
CA ASP A 3 -3.85 8.51 -5.50
C ASP A 3 -2.91 7.38 -5.08
N ILE A 4 -2.95 6.28 -5.83
CA ILE A 4 -2.12 5.10 -5.58
C ILE A 4 -0.63 5.46 -5.54
N ASP A 5 -0.21 6.44 -6.34
CA ASP A 5 1.14 6.99 -6.35
C ASP A 5 1.54 7.59 -4.99
N LEU A 6 0.59 8.18 -4.25
CA LEU A 6 0.84 8.74 -2.91
C LEU A 6 1.08 7.63 -1.89
N ILE A 7 0.27 6.55 -1.94
CA ILE A 7 0.42 5.37 -1.09
C ILE A 7 1.79 4.73 -1.33
N VAL A 8 2.15 4.49 -2.60
CA VAL A 8 3.43 3.90 -2.99
C VAL A 8 4.60 4.76 -2.52
N LYS A 9 4.48 6.08 -2.65
CA LYS A 9 5.51 7.01 -2.17
C LYS A 9 5.66 6.94 -0.66
N GLN A 10 4.56 6.96 0.09
CA GLN A 10 4.59 6.88 1.55
C GLN A 10 5.17 5.55 2.04
N LEU A 11 4.83 4.43 1.40
CA LEU A 11 5.39 3.12 1.74
C LEU A 11 6.91 3.14 1.58
N ARG A 12 7.41 3.64 0.44
CA ARG A 12 8.84 3.80 0.18
C ARG A 12 9.53 4.76 1.15
N GLU A 13 8.87 5.85 1.52
CA GLU A 13 9.39 6.82 2.50
C GLU A 13 9.51 6.22 3.92
N ASN A 14 8.63 5.28 4.29
CA ASN A 14 8.72 4.52 5.54
C ASN A 14 9.72 3.36 5.47
N GLY A 15 10.31 3.09 4.30
CA GLY A 15 11.33 2.05 4.10
C GLY A 15 10.81 0.73 3.53
N HIS A 16 9.57 0.69 3.08
CA HIS A 16 8.97 -0.49 2.43
C HIS A 16 9.27 -0.51 0.92
N GLU A 17 9.56 -1.69 0.39
CA GLU A 17 9.77 -1.90 -1.04
C GLU A 17 8.43 -2.21 -1.73
N VAL A 18 8.02 -1.39 -2.69
CA VAL A 18 6.84 -1.67 -3.52
C VAL A 18 7.27 -2.21 -4.87
N GLU A 19 7.01 -3.51 -5.07
CA GLU A 19 7.40 -4.27 -6.26
C GLU A 19 6.38 -4.12 -7.40
N ASP A 20 5.09 -4.23 -7.09
CA ASP A 20 4.02 -4.19 -8.09
C ASP A 20 2.75 -3.53 -7.56
N VAL A 21 1.97 -2.94 -8.46
CA VAL A 21 0.69 -2.28 -8.17
C VAL A 21 -0.26 -2.56 -9.32
N HIS A 22 -1.35 -3.27 -9.04
CA HIS A 22 -2.36 -3.56 -10.06
C HIS A 22 -3.77 -3.38 -9.51
N MET A 23 -4.65 -2.92 -10.39
CA MET A 23 -6.06 -2.77 -10.10
C MET A 23 -6.71 -4.15 -10.08
N VAL A 24 -7.33 -4.52 -8.96
CA VAL A 24 -8.13 -5.74 -8.87
C VAL A 24 -9.61 -5.35 -8.84
N PRO A 25 -10.52 -6.28 -9.17
CA PRO A 25 -11.92 -5.95 -9.25
C PRO A 25 -12.46 -5.47 -7.88
N PRO A 26 -13.55 -4.68 -7.86
CA PRO A 26 -14.05 -4.03 -6.63
C PRO A 26 -14.43 -5.01 -5.50
N ASN A 27 -14.64 -6.28 -5.83
CA ASN A 27 -14.94 -7.33 -4.86
C ASN A 27 -13.72 -7.79 -4.04
N ALA A 28 -12.50 -7.41 -4.43
CA ALA A 28 -11.23 -7.82 -3.83
C ALA A 28 -10.42 -6.64 -3.25
N GLY A 29 -11.01 -5.43 -3.21
CA GLY A 29 -10.34 -4.19 -2.81
C GLY A 29 -9.71 -3.52 -4.01
N GLU A 30 -10.15 -2.31 -4.37
CA GLU A 30 -9.93 -1.67 -5.69
C GLU A 30 -8.50 -1.71 -6.26
N TYR A 31 -7.47 -1.85 -5.42
CA TYR A 31 -6.07 -2.05 -5.82
C TYR A 31 -5.37 -3.03 -4.89
N ASN A 32 -4.44 -3.78 -5.49
CA ASN A 32 -3.53 -4.69 -4.81
C ASN A 32 -2.08 -4.25 -5.07
N LEU A 33 -1.29 -4.19 -4.02
CA LEU A 33 0.11 -3.77 -4.01
C LEU A 33 0.96 -4.93 -3.50
N ILE A 34 2.14 -5.13 -4.07
CA ILE A 34 3.14 -6.05 -3.51
C ILE A 34 4.16 -5.21 -2.76
N VAL A 35 4.13 -5.32 -1.44
CA VAL A 35 4.97 -4.57 -0.50
C VAL A 35 5.84 -5.56 0.27
N ASP A 36 7.17 -5.43 0.19
CA ASP A 36 8.14 -6.34 0.81
C ASP A 36 7.93 -7.82 0.44
N GLY A 37 7.40 -8.08 -0.76
CA GLY A 37 7.03 -9.41 -1.23
C GLY A 37 5.69 -9.93 -0.70
N GLU A 38 4.95 -9.15 0.08
CA GLU A 38 3.58 -9.45 0.53
C GLU A 38 2.54 -8.71 -0.32
N GLY A 39 1.55 -9.46 -0.83
CA GLY A 39 0.43 -8.87 -1.56
C GLY A 39 -0.59 -8.29 -0.58
N VAL A 40 -0.66 -6.97 -0.51
CA VAL A 40 -1.55 -6.20 0.38
C VAL A 40 -2.52 -5.36 -0.44
N ASN A 41 -3.77 -5.29 0.00
CA ASN A 41 -4.72 -4.36 -0.59
C ASN A 41 -4.49 -2.91 -0.11
N LEU A 42 -5.23 -1.97 -0.69
CA LEU A 42 -5.17 -0.55 -0.33
C LEU A 42 -5.43 -0.26 1.16
N ASP A 43 -6.38 -0.96 1.78
CA ASP A 43 -6.69 -0.76 3.19
C ASP A 43 -5.59 -1.33 4.09
N GLU A 44 -5.01 -2.47 3.74
CA GLU A 44 -3.86 -3.06 4.43
C GLU A 44 -2.61 -2.18 4.30
N ALA A 45 -2.32 -1.67 3.11
CA ALA A 45 -1.25 -0.70 2.88
C ALA A 45 -1.44 0.55 3.76
N ARG A 46 -2.69 1.01 3.93
CA ARG A 46 -2.99 2.16 4.80
C ARG A 46 -2.80 1.84 6.27
N ILE A 47 -3.16 0.63 6.73
CA ILE A 47 -2.92 0.18 8.11
C ILE A 47 -1.42 0.11 8.40
N ILE A 48 -0.60 -0.36 7.44
CA ILE A 48 0.87 -0.38 7.57
C ILE A 48 1.38 1.05 7.78
N LEU A 49 0.97 1.99 6.91
CA LEU A 49 1.36 3.39 7.02
C LEU A 49 0.91 4.06 8.32
N GLU A 50 -0.29 3.77 8.80
CA GLU A 50 -0.79 4.27 10.10
C GLU A 50 0.04 3.72 11.26
N HIS A 51 0.43 2.45 11.19
CA HIS A 51 1.25 1.81 12.22
C HIS A 51 2.70 2.33 12.23
N ASP A 52 3.27 2.63 11.07
CA ASP A 52 4.59 3.27 10.97
C ASP A 52 4.56 4.71 11.47
N ALA A 53 3.53 5.47 11.10
CA ALA A 53 3.34 6.84 11.59
C ALA A 53 3.15 6.88 13.11
N ALA A 54 2.49 5.87 13.70
CA ALA A 54 2.28 5.76 15.15
C ALA A 54 3.55 5.35 15.93
N LYS A 55 4.58 4.82 15.25
CA LYS A 55 5.85 4.43 15.87
C LYS A 55 6.89 5.56 15.95
N THR A 56 6.59 6.74 15.42
CA THR A 56 7.49 7.91 15.40
C THR A 56 7.25 8.87 16.55
#